data_AF-A0A935FLM5-F1
#
_entry.id   AF-A0A935FLM5-F1
#
_cell.length_a   1.000
_cell.length_b   1.000
_cell.length_c   1.000
_cell.angle_alpha   90.00
_cell.angle_beta   90.00
_cell.angle_gamma   90.00
#
_symmetry.space_group_name_H-M   'P 1'
#
loop_
_entity.id
_entity.type
_entity.pdbx_description
1 polymer ?
#
loop_
_entity_poly.entity_id
_entity_poly.type
_entity_poly.pdbx_seq_one_letter_code
_entity_poly.pdbx_strand_id
1 'polypeptide(L)' 'MKIIRSNLFSNYPELTFGFSTKTGGVSPEPYCLNLGLNTGDEHGNVLRNLKAFL' A
#
# COMPACT_ATOMS: atom_id res chain seq x y z
N MET A 1 -8.38 1.94 -0.64
CA MET A 1 -7.27 0.98 -0.45
C MET A 1 -7.74 -0.20 0.39
N LYS A 2 -7.46 -1.44 -0.04
CA LYS A 2 -7.80 -2.66 0.73
C LYS A 2 -6.54 -3.20 1.44
N ILE A 3 -6.61 -3.37 2.75
CA ILE A 3 -5.52 -3.85 3.61
C ILE A 3 -5.87 -5.23 4.18
N ILE A 4 -4.95 -6.18 4.08
CA ILE A 4 -5.07 -7.49 4.72
C ILE A 4 -4.39 -7.43 6.08
N ARG A 5 -5.09 -7.83 7.13
CA ARG A 5 -4.57 -7.88 8.51
C ARG A 5 -4.49 -9.32 9.00
N SER A 6 -3.52 -9.63 9.85
CA SER A 6 -3.38 -10.94 10.48
C SER A 6 -4.02 -10.93 11.87
N ASN A 7 -4.84 -11.93 12.16
CA ASN A 7 -5.41 -12.12 13.49
C ASN A 7 -4.35 -12.51 14.54
N LEU A 8 -3.16 -12.96 14.12
CA LEU A 8 -2.06 -13.25 15.05
C LEU A 8 -1.68 -12.02 15.88
N PHE A 9 -1.77 -10.82 15.28
CA PHE A 9 -1.36 -9.58 15.92
C PHE A 9 -2.51 -8.84 16.62
N SER A 10 -3.73 -9.40 16.65
CA SER A 10 -4.90 -8.70 17.22
C SER A 10 -4.79 -8.44 18.72
N ASN A 11 -3.95 -9.19 19.42
CA ASN A 11 -3.75 -9.09 20.87
C ASN A 11 -2.68 -8.07 21.29
N TYR A 12 -2.00 -7.44 20.32
CA TYR A 12 -0.91 -6.49 20.57
C TYR A 12 -1.33 -5.09 20.07
N PRO A 13 -2.08 -4.31 20.87
CA PRO A 13 -2.65 -3.02 20.45
C PRO A 13 -1.59 -1.96 20.09
N GLU A 14 -0.35 -2.14 20.54
CA GLU A 14 0.81 -1.31 20.19
C GLU A 14 1.34 -1.59 18.78
N LEU A 15 0.99 -2.72 18.17
CA LEU A 15 1.44 -3.11 16.84
C LEU A 15 0.44 -2.67 15.77
N THR A 16 0.92 -1.87 14.81
CA THR A 16 0.19 -1.63 13.57
C THR A 16 0.72 -2.58 12.50
N PHE A 17 -0.14 -3.48 12.02
CA PHE A 17 0.22 -4.47 11.00
C PHE A 17 -0.80 -4.51 9.86
N GLY A 18 -0.30 -4.62 8.64
CA GLY A 18 -1.11 -4.93 7.48
C GLY A 18 -0.28 -5.09 6.20
N PHE A 19 -0.80 -5.85 5.25
CA PHE A 19 -0.28 -5.92 3.89
C PHE A 19 -1.18 -5.09 2.96
N SER A 20 -0.54 -4.28 2.12
CA SER A 20 -1.24 -3.60 1.02
C SER A 20 -1.68 -4.63 -0.04
N THR A 21 -2.64 -4.21 -0.88
CA THR A 21 -3.06 -4.96 -2.07
C THR A 21 -3.05 -4.01 -3.26
N LYS A 22 -3.16 -4.52 -4.49
CA LYS A 22 -3.21 -3.66 -5.69
C LYS A 22 -4.41 -2.69 -5.70
N THR A 23 -5.45 -2.93 -4.91
CA THR A 23 -6.71 -2.17 -4.98
C THR A 23 -6.63 -0.82 -4.26
N GLY A 24 -7.02 0.24 -4.98
CA GLY A 24 -7.23 1.57 -4.41
C GLY A 24 -5.98 2.46 -4.36
N GLY A 25 -5.02 2.21 -5.25
CA GLY A 25 -3.99 3.17 -5.61
C GLY A 25 -4.41 4.05 -6.78
N VAL A 26 -3.62 5.09 -7.04
CA VAL A 26 -3.86 6.07 -8.10
C VAL A 26 -3.10 5.79 -9.39
N SER A 27 -2.11 4.88 -9.36
CA SER A 27 -1.36 4.55 -10.57
C SER A 27 -2.24 3.79 -11.56
N PRO A 28 -2.11 4.05 -12.88
CA PRO A 28 -2.83 3.29 -13.88
C PRO A 28 -2.36 1.83 -13.92
N GLU A 29 -3.13 0.96 -14.57
CA GLU A 29 -2.66 -0.40 -14.89
C GLU A 29 -1.36 -0.33 -15.72
N PRO A 30 -0.35 -1.17 -15.43
CA PRO A 30 -0.39 -2.35 -14.55
C PRO A 30 0.02 -2.09 -13.09
N TYR A 31 0.21 -0.83 -12.69
CA TYR A 31 0.85 -0.44 -11.43
C TYR A 31 -0.12 -0.37 -10.24
N CYS A 32 -1.36 0.09 -10.45
CA CYS A 32 -2.42 0.16 -9.44
C CYS A 32 -1.96 0.88 -8.13
N LEU A 33 -1.93 0.19 -6.98
CA LEU A 33 -1.28 0.66 -5.74
C LEU A 33 0.20 0.27 -5.71
N ASN A 34 0.99 0.90 -6.58
CA ASN A 34 2.42 0.72 -6.59
C ASN A 34 3.09 1.55 -5.49
N LEU A 35 3.96 0.91 -4.71
CA LEU A 35 4.75 1.52 -3.64
C LEU A 35 6.26 1.52 -3.94
N GLY A 36 6.67 0.97 -5.10
CA GLY A 36 8.07 0.82 -5.49
C GLY A 36 8.60 2.05 -6.23
N LEU A 37 9.60 2.72 -5.63
CA LEU A 37 10.23 3.93 -6.20
C LEU A 37 11.15 3.66 -7.41
N ASN A 38 11.55 2.40 -7.64
CA ASN A 38 12.41 2.02 -8.76
C ASN A 38 11.64 1.11 -9.73
N THR A 39 10.56 1.64 -10.28
CA THR A 39 9.69 0.97 -11.25
C THR A 39 9.45 1.91 -12.44
N GLY A 40 8.82 1.44 -13.51
CA GLY A 40 8.47 2.27 -14.67
C GLY A 40 7.22 3.14 -14.47
N ASP A 41 6.73 3.29 -13.22
CA ASP A 41 5.55 4.08 -12.90
C ASP A 41 5.89 5.57 -12.75
N GLU A 42 4.87 6.42 -12.81
CA GLU A 42 5.01 7.85 -12.59
C GLU A 42 5.30 8.12 -11.10
N HIS A 43 6.41 8.82 -10.83
CA HIS A 43 6.94 9.02 -9.48
C HIS A 43 5.94 9.71 -8.54
N GLY A 44 5.17 10.69 -9.03
CA GLY A 44 4.12 11.38 -8.29
C GLY A 44 2.99 10.44 -7.83
N ASN A 45 2.56 9.51 -8.68
CA ASN A 45 1.58 8.47 -8.34
C ASN A 45 2.13 7.54 -7.25
N VAL A 46 3.37 7.09 -7.37
CA VAL A 46 4.02 6.24 -6.35
C VAL A 46 4.11 6.97 -5.00
N LEU A 47 4.51 8.24 -4.99
CA LEU A 47 4.56 9.05 -3.77
C LEU A 47 3.17 9.26 -3.14
N ARG A 48 2.12 9.44 -3.95
CA ARG A 48 0.73 9.52 -3.45
C ARG A 48 0.26 8.20 -2.86
N ASN A 49 0.56 7.07 -3.51
CA ASN A 49 0.25 5.74 -3.00
C ASN A 49 0.98 5.45 -1.67
N LEU A 50 2.28 5.79 -1.59
CA LEU A 50 3.07 5.68 -0.36
C LEU A 50 2.47 6.52 0.77
N LYS A 51 2.15 7.79 0.50
CA LYS A 51 1.51 8.67 1.49
C LYS A 51 0.14 8.18 1.93
N ALA A 52 -0.61 7.49 1.07
CA ALA A 52 -1.91 6.93 1.42
C ALA A 52 -1.81 5.62 2.23
N PHE A 53 -0.69 4.89 2.13
CA PHE A 53 -0.48 3.62 2.81
C PHE A 53 0.19 3.77 4.19
N LEU A 54 1.12 4.71 4.32
CA LEU A 54 1.79 5.07 5.58
C LEU A 54 0.90 5.96 6.46
#